data_AF-A0A0C5W4E2-F1
#
_entry.id   AF-A0A0C5W4E2-F1
#
_cell.length_a   1.000
_cell.length_b   1.000
_cell.length_c   1.000
_cell.angle_alpha   90.00
_cell.angle_beta   90.00
_cell.angle_gamma   90.00
#
_symmetry.space_group_name_H-M   'P 1'
#
loop_
_entity.id
_entity.type
_entity.pdbx_description
1 polymer ?
#
loop_
_entity_poly.entity_id
_entity_poly.type
_entity_poly.pdbx_seq_one_letter_code
_entity_poly.pdbx_strand_id
1 'polypeptide(L)'
;MTQFPDDFLWGGAIAANQVEGAYDLDGKGLSTSDMLPSGILSPHQTREVRTAGIKDVAIDFYHRYPDDISLFKEMGFNCLRLSIAWSRIFPNGDEQQPNEAGLAYYDRIFDELAKHDITPFVTLSHYEMPYALVENYGGWADRKLIEFFERYVRTVFQRYKDKVKLWLTFNEINMSLHAPFTGVGLHEDATEQAIYQAIHHQLVANAKAVKLCQQIIPDGKIGNMLLGAINYPYTCNPDDVIAAMHENNKWLFFGDVQTRGKYPGYMLRYFRENNIEIAMEEGDLETISQASVDFISFSYYASGCASADPKQKEVGNIVDSVPNPYLEKSQWGWLIDPKGLRILLNFLYDRYQKPLFIVENGLGARDEIDENGEIQDDYRIQYLNDHLVQAREALLDGVELMGFTSWGPIDLVANSTAEMSKRYGFIYVDRHDDGSGTLERKRKKSFSWYQEMIATQGRSLK
;
A
#
# COMPACT_ATOMS: atom_id res chain seq x y z
N MET A 1 27.47 -6.98 -10.43
CA MET A 1 26.58 -6.57 -11.54
C MET A 1 26.13 -5.14 -11.28
N THR A 2 26.08 -4.28 -12.29
CA THR A 2 25.67 -2.86 -12.14
C THR A 2 24.24 -2.59 -12.65
N GLN A 3 23.53 -3.64 -13.05
CA GLN A 3 22.22 -3.59 -13.71
C GLN A 3 21.21 -4.46 -12.95
N PHE A 4 19.95 -4.05 -12.94
CA PHE A 4 18.82 -4.87 -12.48
C PHE A 4 18.52 -6.01 -13.48
N PRO A 5 17.79 -7.07 -13.06
CA PRO A 5 17.36 -8.14 -13.95
C PRO A 5 16.66 -7.63 -15.22
N ASP A 6 16.80 -8.36 -16.32
CA ASP A 6 16.21 -7.95 -17.61
C ASP A 6 14.67 -7.96 -17.58
N ASP A 7 14.09 -8.83 -16.76
CA ASP A 7 12.66 -8.98 -16.51
C ASP A 7 12.16 -8.17 -15.30
N PHE A 8 12.98 -7.25 -14.77
CA PHE A 8 12.61 -6.43 -13.62
C PHE A 8 11.41 -5.53 -13.93
N LEU A 9 10.42 -5.54 -13.03
CA LEU A 9 9.19 -4.78 -13.18
C LEU A 9 9.37 -3.35 -12.66
N TRP A 10 9.53 -2.42 -13.59
CA TRP A 10 9.61 -0.97 -13.35
C TRP A 10 8.25 -0.31 -13.50
N GLY A 11 7.87 0.49 -12.51
CA GLY A 11 6.61 1.18 -12.57
C GLY A 11 6.34 2.15 -11.44
N GLY A 12 5.05 2.36 -11.20
CA GLY A 12 4.54 3.17 -10.12
C GLY A 12 3.28 2.57 -9.52
N ALA A 13 2.91 3.06 -8.34
CA ALA A 13 1.79 2.57 -7.56
C ALA A 13 0.81 3.71 -7.25
N ILE A 14 -0.47 3.45 -7.50
CA ILE A 14 -1.60 4.32 -7.17
C ILE A 14 -2.66 3.54 -6.39
N ALA A 15 -3.51 4.24 -5.64
CA ALA A 15 -4.69 3.66 -5.00
C ALA A 15 -5.94 4.36 -5.52
N ALA A 16 -7.01 3.61 -5.79
CA ALA A 16 -8.21 4.09 -6.44
C ALA A 16 -8.81 5.33 -5.76
N ASN A 17 -9.08 5.26 -4.45
CA ASN A 17 -9.60 6.40 -3.66
C ASN A 17 -8.69 7.64 -3.62
N GLN A 18 -7.43 7.55 -4.04
CA GLN A 18 -6.50 8.69 -4.05
C GLN A 18 -6.35 9.35 -5.42
N VAL A 19 -6.79 8.67 -6.49
CA VAL A 19 -6.64 9.17 -7.87
C VAL A 19 -7.92 9.21 -8.67
N GLU A 20 -8.83 8.25 -8.49
CA GLU A 20 -9.98 8.07 -9.39
C GLU A 20 -10.93 9.26 -9.35
N GLY A 21 -11.34 9.68 -8.15
CA GLY A 21 -12.47 10.59 -7.99
C GLY A 21 -13.77 9.91 -8.43
N ALA A 22 -14.69 10.67 -9.02
CA ALA A 22 -15.97 10.16 -9.51
C ALA A 22 -16.66 9.28 -8.45
N TYR A 23 -16.66 9.77 -7.20
CA TYR A 23 -16.92 8.95 -6.02
C TYR A 23 -18.35 8.39 -5.96
N ASP A 24 -19.28 9.01 -6.69
CA ASP A 24 -20.71 8.70 -6.75
C ASP A 24 -21.21 8.38 -8.18
N LEU A 25 -20.31 8.26 -9.17
CA LEU A 25 -20.68 7.92 -10.54
C LEU A 25 -20.81 6.41 -10.76
N ASP A 26 -21.62 6.04 -11.76
CA ASP A 26 -21.76 4.68 -12.27
C ASP A 26 -22.08 3.63 -11.18
N GLY A 27 -22.86 4.05 -10.18
CA GLY A 27 -23.33 3.18 -9.10
C GLY A 27 -22.30 2.87 -8.03
N LYS A 28 -21.15 3.56 -7.99
CA LYS A 28 -20.18 3.43 -6.89
C LYS A 28 -20.84 3.79 -5.54
N GLY A 29 -20.63 2.94 -4.53
CA GLY A 29 -21.01 3.22 -3.15
C GLY A 29 -19.98 4.04 -2.38
N LEU A 30 -20.39 4.59 -1.25
CA LEU A 30 -19.47 5.23 -0.30
C LEU A 30 -18.51 4.19 0.28
N SER A 31 -17.24 4.54 0.34
CA SER A 31 -16.18 3.78 0.99
C SER A 31 -15.77 4.42 2.31
N THR A 32 -15.01 3.71 3.14
CA THR A 32 -14.38 4.30 4.33
C THR A 32 -13.52 5.53 4.00
N SER A 33 -12.85 5.56 2.84
CA SER A 33 -12.06 6.72 2.41
C SER A 33 -12.94 7.95 2.11
N ASP A 34 -14.15 7.75 1.59
CA ASP A 34 -15.12 8.82 1.33
C ASP A 34 -15.68 9.46 2.62
N MET A 35 -15.52 8.78 3.76
CA MET A 35 -15.92 9.25 5.08
C MET A 35 -14.78 9.98 5.82
N LEU A 36 -13.62 10.12 5.19
CA LEU A 36 -12.43 10.78 5.72
C LEU A 36 -12.02 11.96 4.81
N PRO A 37 -12.85 13.00 4.67
CA PRO A 37 -12.55 14.13 3.79
C PRO A 37 -11.29 14.92 4.22
N SER A 38 -10.88 14.79 5.48
CA SER A 38 -9.67 15.41 6.06
C SER A 38 -8.54 14.39 6.33
N GLY A 39 -8.57 13.23 5.67
CA GLY A 39 -7.53 12.20 5.77
C GLY A 39 -7.66 11.29 7.00
N ILE A 40 -6.84 10.24 7.05
CA ILE A 40 -6.93 9.16 8.06
C ILE A 40 -6.59 9.63 9.49
N LEU A 41 -5.92 10.79 9.63
CA LEU A 41 -5.57 11.36 10.94
C LEU A 41 -6.72 12.18 11.56
N SER A 42 -7.83 12.29 10.85
CA SER A 42 -9.04 12.96 11.31
C SER A 42 -10.12 11.93 11.65
N PRO A 43 -11.04 12.21 12.60
CA PRO A 43 -12.19 11.34 12.83
C PRO A 43 -13.04 11.19 11.57
N HIS A 44 -13.53 9.97 11.33
CA HIS A 44 -14.47 9.73 10.24
C HIS A 44 -15.80 10.46 10.48
N GLN A 45 -16.46 10.78 9.37
CA GLN A 45 -17.80 11.35 9.35
C GLN A 45 -18.84 10.24 9.14
N THR A 46 -20.07 10.48 9.57
CA THR A 46 -21.22 9.61 9.22
C THR A 46 -21.90 10.11 7.95
N ARG A 47 -22.82 9.33 7.37
CA ARG A 47 -23.56 9.74 6.16
C ARG A 47 -24.30 11.07 6.35
N GLU A 48 -24.87 11.30 7.54
CA GLU A 48 -25.68 12.48 7.85
C GLU A 48 -24.87 13.78 7.88
N VAL A 49 -23.59 13.69 8.23
CA VAL A 49 -22.70 14.85 8.41
C VAL A 49 -21.56 14.89 7.39
N ARG A 50 -21.57 14.00 6.39
CA ARG A 50 -20.52 13.92 5.37
C ARG A 50 -20.41 15.24 4.61
N THR A 51 -19.22 15.81 4.61
CA THR A 51 -18.85 16.98 3.81
C THR A 51 -18.12 16.57 2.53
N ALA A 52 -18.16 17.41 1.50
CA ALA A 52 -17.35 17.20 0.30
C ALA A 52 -15.85 17.17 0.65
N GLY A 53 -15.12 16.22 0.08
CA GLY A 53 -13.68 16.08 0.25
C GLY A 53 -12.94 16.26 -1.07
N ILE A 54 -11.63 16.53 -1.01
CA ILE A 54 -10.81 16.62 -2.23
C ILE A 54 -10.80 15.30 -3.01
N LYS A 55 -10.97 14.16 -2.32
CA LYS A 55 -11.05 12.81 -2.90
C LYS A 55 -12.29 12.58 -3.76
N ASP A 56 -13.35 13.36 -3.59
CA ASP A 56 -14.60 13.26 -4.38
C ASP A 56 -14.30 13.39 -5.89
N VAL A 57 -13.29 14.20 -6.23
CA VAL A 57 -12.75 14.34 -7.59
C VAL A 57 -11.29 13.84 -7.70
N ALA A 58 -10.52 13.82 -6.60
CA ALA A 58 -9.13 13.34 -6.53
C ALA A 58 -8.19 13.94 -7.59
N ILE A 59 -7.75 13.21 -8.61
CA ILE A 59 -7.10 13.81 -9.80
C ILE A 59 -7.86 13.50 -11.08
N ASP A 60 -9.10 13.01 -10.95
CA ASP A 60 -9.98 12.65 -12.05
C ASP A 60 -9.39 11.57 -12.96
N PHE A 61 -8.64 10.63 -12.38
CA PHE A 61 -8.10 9.48 -13.10
C PHE A 61 -9.24 8.64 -13.72
N TYR A 62 -10.44 8.65 -13.12
CA TYR A 62 -11.62 7.95 -13.65
C TYR A 62 -11.92 8.31 -15.11
N HIS A 63 -11.79 9.58 -15.47
CA HIS A 63 -12.02 10.04 -16.84
C HIS A 63 -10.72 10.17 -17.66
N ARG A 64 -9.58 10.34 -16.98
CA ARG A 64 -8.29 10.71 -17.61
C ARG A 64 -7.27 9.57 -17.70
N TYR A 65 -7.63 8.36 -17.26
CA TYR A 65 -6.73 7.21 -17.26
C TYR A 65 -6.04 6.95 -18.62
N PRO A 66 -6.63 7.18 -19.82
CA PRO A 66 -5.91 6.93 -21.07
C PRO A 66 -4.70 7.85 -21.24
N ASP A 67 -4.86 9.14 -20.92
CA ASP A 67 -3.79 10.13 -21.03
C ASP A 67 -2.71 9.87 -19.96
N ASP A 68 -3.14 9.55 -18.74
CA ASP A 68 -2.22 9.25 -17.64
C ASP A 68 -1.41 7.97 -17.89
N ILE A 69 -2.04 6.92 -18.44
CA ILE A 69 -1.36 5.68 -18.85
C ILE A 69 -0.38 5.93 -19.99
N SER A 70 -0.71 6.80 -20.96
CA SER A 70 0.22 7.19 -22.01
C SER A 70 1.48 7.86 -21.43
N LEU A 71 1.35 8.68 -20.38
CA LEU A 71 2.50 9.28 -19.70
C LEU A 71 3.33 8.24 -18.93
N PHE A 72 2.69 7.23 -18.32
CA PHE A 72 3.40 6.10 -17.70
C PHE A 72 4.21 5.31 -18.73
N LYS A 73 3.63 5.05 -19.91
CA LYS A 73 4.34 4.39 -21.02
C LYS A 73 5.50 5.23 -21.51
N GLU A 74 5.33 6.55 -21.61
CA GLU A 74 6.40 7.45 -22.02
C GLU A 74 7.60 7.39 -21.05
N MET A 75 7.37 7.25 -19.73
CA MET A 75 8.44 6.99 -18.77
C MET A 75 9.08 5.60 -18.90
N GLY A 76 8.52 4.70 -19.71
CA GLY A 76 9.03 3.34 -19.91
C GLY A 76 8.47 2.32 -18.92
N PHE A 77 7.36 2.60 -18.24
CA PHE A 77 6.75 1.61 -17.34
C PHE A 77 6.47 0.30 -18.08
N ASN A 78 6.76 -0.81 -17.43
CA ASN A 78 6.32 -2.15 -17.83
C ASN A 78 5.34 -2.76 -16.81
N CYS A 79 5.09 -2.06 -15.70
CA CYS A 79 4.18 -2.44 -14.64
C CYS A 79 3.46 -1.20 -14.10
N LEU A 80 2.17 -1.31 -13.78
CA LEU A 80 1.45 -0.32 -12.99
C LEU A 80 0.72 -1.02 -11.86
N ARG A 81 1.04 -0.63 -10.62
CA ARG A 81 0.28 -1.07 -9.45
C ARG A 81 -0.91 -0.16 -9.23
N LEU A 82 -2.11 -0.74 -9.10
CA LEU A 82 -3.35 -0.02 -8.79
C LEU A 82 -4.25 -0.85 -7.87
N SER A 83 -5.23 -0.23 -7.23
CA SER A 83 -6.31 -0.97 -6.54
C SER A 83 -7.59 -0.98 -7.36
N ILE A 84 -8.40 -2.01 -7.14
CA ILE A 84 -9.82 -2.00 -7.54
C ILE A 84 -10.61 -1.49 -6.35
N ALA A 85 -11.38 -0.42 -6.53
CA ALA A 85 -12.28 0.09 -5.52
C ALA A 85 -13.41 -0.91 -5.29
N TRP A 86 -13.41 -1.56 -4.12
CA TRP A 86 -14.43 -2.55 -3.74
C TRP A 86 -15.84 -1.95 -3.87
N SER A 87 -16.05 -0.70 -3.45
CA SER A 87 -17.34 -0.02 -3.56
C SER A 87 -17.78 0.32 -4.98
N ARG A 88 -16.93 0.18 -6.01
CA ARG A 88 -17.37 0.20 -7.42
C ARG A 88 -17.96 -1.14 -7.85
N ILE A 89 -17.49 -2.25 -7.29
CA ILE A 89 -17.91 -3.61 -7.68
C ILE A 89 -19.10 -4.07 -6.85
N PHE A 90 -19.06 -3.85 -5.53
CA PHE A 90 -20.17 -4.13 -4.60
C PHE A 90 -20.42 -2.86 -3.78
N PRO A 91 -21.36 -1.99 -4.21
CA PRO A 91 -21.56 -0.67 -3.62
C PRO A 91 -21.82 -0.66 -2.12
N ASN A 92 -22.62 -1.61 -1.61
CA ASN A 92 -22.85 -1.82 -0.19
C ASN A 92 -22.00 -2.97 0.38
N GLY A 93 -21.44 -3.81 -0.49
CA GLY A 93 -20.51 -4.89 -0.14
C GLY A 93 -21.20 -6.24 0.11
N ASP A 94 -22.50 -6.22 0.42
CA ASP A 94 -23.31 -7.40 0.74
C ASP A 94 -24.21 -7.87 -0.42
N GLU A 95 -24.21 -7.14 -1.55
CA GLU A 95 -24.98 -7.53 -2.73
C GLU A 95 -24.56 -8.91 -3.27
N GLN A 96 -25.52 -9.57 -3.90
CA GLN A 96 -25.29 -10.89 -4.51
C GLN A 96 -24.78 -10.79 -5.95
N GLN A 97 -25.06 -9.68 -6.64
CA GLN A 97 -24.62 -9.42 -8.00
C GLN A 97 -23.71 -8.19 -8.00
N PRO A 98 -22.61 -8.21 -8.75
CA PRO A 98 -21.73 -7.07 -8.85
C PRO A 98 -22.36 -5.95 -9.70
N ASN A 99 -21.89 -4.73 -9.48
CA ASN A 99 -22.15 -3.60 -10.36
C ASN A 99 -21.32 -3.72 -11.65
N GLU A 100 -22.00 -4.02 -12.76
CA GLU A 100 -21.35 -4.19 -14.07
C GLU A 100 -20.64 -2.92 -14.54
N ALA A 101 -21.15 -1.72 -14.23
CA ALA A 101 -20.50 -0.48 -14.65
C ALA A 101 -19.12 -0.31 -13.99
N GLY A 102 -19.00 -0.69 -12.72
CA GLY A 102 -17.72 -0.76 -12.00
C GLY A 102 -16.77 -1.81 -12.60
N LEU A 103 -17.28 -2.99 -12.97
CA LEU A 103 -16.46 -4.01 -13.64
C LEU A 103 -15.96 -3.52 -15.01
N ALA A 104 -16.84 -2.95 -15.82
CA ALA A 104 -16.53 -2.43 -17.14
C ALA A 104 -15.53 -1.28 -17.10
N TYR A 105 -15.48 -0.50 -16.03
CA TYR A 105 -14.47 0.55 -15.84
C TYR A 105 -13.06 -0.03 -15.73
N TYR A 106 -12.85 -1.04 -14.87
CA TYR A 106 -11.53 -1.67 -14.76
C TYR A 106 -11.16 -2.51 -15.99
N ASP A 107 -12.14 -3.07 -16.71
CA ASP A 107 -11.87 -3.65 -18.04
C ASP A 107 -11.20 -2.64 -18.96
N ARG A 108 -11.73 -1.42 -19.04
CA ARG A 108 -11.17 -0.37 -19.89
C ARG A 108 -9.77 0.05 -19.44
N ILE A 109 -9.51 0.10 -18.13
CA ILE A 109 -8.16 0.38 -17.61
C ILE A 109 -7.19 -0.74 -18.02
N PHE A 110 -7.53 -2.00 -17.78
CA PHE A 110 -6.64 -3.11 -18.09
C PHE A 110 -6.43 -3.27 -19.61
N ASP A 111 -7.45 -3.00 -20.42
CA ASP A 111 -7.32 -2.96 -21.87
C ASP A 111 -6.42 -1.81 -22.33
N GLU A 112 -6.49 -0.65 -21.67
CA GLU A 112 -5.59 0.47 -21.96
C GLU A 112 -4.15 0.15 -21.56
N LEU A 113 -3.91 -0.43 -20.37
CA LEU A 113 -2.57 -0.88 -19.97
C LEU A 113 -2.00 -1.90 -20.96
N ALA A 114 -2.81 -2.84 -21.44
CA ALA A 114 -2.40 -3.83 -22.44
C ALA A 114 -2.00 -3.19 -23.78
N LYS A 115 -2.66 -2.12 -24.24
CA LYS A 115 -2.25 -1.38 -25.46
C LYS A 115 -0.85 -0.79 -25.34
N HIS A 116 -0.40 -0.51 -24.12
CA HIS A 116 0.90 0.07 -23.83
C HIS A 116 1.92 -0.97 -23.33
N ASP A 117 1.61 -2.27 -23.38
CA ASP A 117 2.45 -3.35 -22.83
C ASP A 117 2.82 -3.13 -21.34
N ILE A 118 1.89 -2.58 -20.56
CA ILE A 118 2.06 -2.38 -19.12
C ILE A 118 1.33 -3.49 -18.38
N THR A 119 2.06 -4.24 -17.56
CA THR A 119 1.51 -5.30 -16.72
C THR A 119 0.67 -4.69 -15.58
N PRO A 120 -0.62 -5.03 -15.45
CA PRO A 120 -1.40 -4.61 -14.30
C PRO A 120 -1.00 -5.42 -13.06
N PHE A 121 -0.73 -4.70 -11.96
CA PHE A 121 -0.47 -5.27 -10.65
C PHE A 121 -1.54 -4.79 -9.66
N VAL A 122 -2.49 -5.65 -9.31
CA VAL A 122 -3.74 -5.21 -8.69
C VAL A 122 -3.80 -5.51 -7.20
N THR A 123 -4.12 -4.50 -6.40
CA THR A 123 -4.43 -4.66 -4.97
C THR A 123 -5.95 -4.77 -4.77
N LEU A 124 -6.41 -5.82 -4.10
CA LEU A 124 -7.83 -6.12 -3.93
C LEU A 124 -8.52 -5.19 -2.92
N SER A 125 -7.85 -4.89 -1.79
CA SER A 125 -8.36 -4.00 -0.75
C SER A 125 -7.29 -2.98 -0.35
N HIS A 126 -7.52 -1.71 -0.67
CA HIS A 126 -6.60 -0.61 -0.38
C HIS A 126 -7.34 0.55 0.31
N TYR A 127 -7.64 0.37 1.60
CA TYR A 127 -8.18 1.43 2.47
C TYR A 127 -9.54 2.03 2.05
N GLU A 128 -10.36 1.27 1.34
CA GLU A 128 -11.56 1.77 0.67
C GLU A 128 -12.73 0.77 0.68
N MET A 129 -12.89 0.01 1.77
CA MET A 129 -14.01 -0.93 1.89
C MET A 129 -15.36 -0.19 1.87
N PRO A 130 -16.45 -0.82 1.37
CA PRO A 130 -17.78 -0.20 1.36
C PRO A 130 -18.22 0.21 2.76
N TYR A 131 -18.63 1.47 2.93
CA TYR A 131 -19.01 2.02 4.23
C TYR A 131 -20.28 1.35 4.80
N ALA A 132 -21.17 0.86 3.93
CA ALA A 132 -22.33 0.09 4.37
C ALA A 132 -21.95 -1.19 5.15
N LEU A 133 -20.77 -1.78 4.89
CA LEU A 133 -20.28 -2.90 5.70
C LEU A 133 -19.90 -2.48 7.13
N VAL A 134 -19.45 -1.24 7.30
CA VAL A 134 -19.21 -0.65 8.63
C VAL A 134 -20.53 -0.41 9.34
N GLU A 135 -21.49 0.22 8.67
CA GLU A 135 -22.79 0.58 9.27
C GLU A 135 -23.64 -0.65 9.62
N ASN A 136 -23.71 -1.63 8.73
CA ASN A 136 -24.63 -2.75 8.86
C ASN A 136 -24.05 -3.93 9.66
N TYR A 137 -22.71 -4.04 9.73
CA TYR A 137 -22.02 -5.20 10.31
C TYR A 137 -20.89 -4.83 11.27
N GLY A 138 -20.55 -3.55 11.47
CA GLY A 138 -19.43 -3.16 12.33
C GLY A 138 -18.07 -3.48 11.71
N GLY A 139 -17.96 -3.48 10.37
CA GLY A 139 -16.70 -3.69 9.68
C GLY A 139 -16.16 -5.09 9.89
N TRP A 140 -14.83 -5.25 9.87
CA TRP A 140 -14.17 -6.56 9.96
C TRP A 140 -14.31 -7.24 11.33
N ALA A 141 -14.93 -6.60 12.33
CA ALA A 141 -15.33 -7.31 13.55
C ALA A 141 -16.39 -8.40 13.29
N ASP A 142 -17.26 -8.24 12.29
CA ASP A 142 -18.21 -9.28 11.90
C ASP A 142 -17.57 -10.24 10.89
N ARG A 143 -17.64 -11.52 11.25
CA ARG A 143 -17.09 -12.62 10.47
C ARG A 143 -17.68 -12.75 9.07
N LYS A 144 -18.91 -12.28 8.82
CA LYS A 144 -19.56 -12.28 7.50
C LYS A 144 -18.75 -11.56 6.44
N LEU A 145 -17.91 -10.60 6.82
CA LEU A 145 -17.05 -9.89 5.86
C LEU A 145 -16.05 -10.80 5.16
N ILE A 146 -15.70 -11.94 5.75
CA ILE A 146 -14.92 -12.97 5.06
C ILE A 146 -15.66 -13.45 3.81
N GLU A 147 -16.97 -13.71 3.91
CA GLU A 147 -17.79 -14.14 2.78
C GLU A 147 -17.98 -13.02 1.75
N PHE A 148 -18.26 -11.80 2.20
CA PHE A 148 -18.43 -10.65 1.32
C PHE A 148 -17.15 -10.35 0.52
N PHE A 149 -16.00 -10.38 1.18
CA PHE A 149 -14.72 -10.24 0.51
C PHE A 149 -14.44 -11.41 -0.42
N GLU A 150 -14.71 -12.65 -0.03
CA GLU A 150 -14.53 -13.82 -0.89
C GLU A 150 -15.37 -13.70 -2.19
N ARG A 151 -16.62 -13.23 -2.09
CA ARG A 151 -17.50 -12.99 -3.25
C ARG A 151 -16.93 -11.91 -4.17
N TYR A 152 -16.48 -10.80 -3.60
CA TYR A 152 -15.81 -9.73 -4.32
C TYR A 152 -14.57 -10.23 -5.07
N VAL A 153 -13.66 -10.90 -4.36
CA VAL A 153 -12.42 -11.46 -4.91
C VAL A 153 -12.70 -12.47 -6.03
N ARG A 154 -13.62 -13.41 -5.80
CA ARG A 154 -14.03 -14.39 -6.82
C ARG A 154 -14.56 -13.70 -8.09
N THR A 155 -15.33 -12.64 -7.92
CA THR A 155 -15.89 -11.87 -9.04
C THR A 155 -14.79 -11.23 -9.88
N VAL A 156 -13.88 -10.50 -9.24
CA VAL A 156 -12.80 -9.80 -9.96
C VAL A 156 -11.77 -10.77 -10.55
N PHE A 157 -11.47 -11.88 -9.87
CA PHE A 157 -10.63 -12.93 -10.43
C PHE A 157 -11.27 -13.56 -11.66
N GLN A 158 -12.56 -13.92 -11.60
CA GLN A 158 -13.24 -14.48 -12.77
C GLN A 158 -13.30 -13.50 -13.94
N ARG A 159 -13.54 -12.22 -13.67
CA ARG A 159 -13.62 -11.19 -14.72
C ARG A 159 -12.26 -10.91 -15.37
N TYR A 160 -11.20 -10.82 -14.58
CA TYR A 160 -9.90 -10.32 -15.04
C TYR A 160 -8.80 -11.38 -15.13
N LYS A 161 -9.11 -12.67 -14.96
CA LYS A 161 -8.14 -13.78 -15.01
C LYS A 161 -7.21 -13.77 -16.23
N ASP A 162 -7.70 -13.29 -17.37
CA ASP A 162 -6.95 -13.25 -18.63
C ASP A 162 -6.18 -11.93 -18.83
N LYS A 163 -6.43 -10.93 -17.96
CA LYS A 163 -5.84 -9.58 -18.04
C LYS A 163 -4.84 -9.30 -16.93
N VAL A 164 -5.02 -9.89 -15.74
CA VAL A 164 -4.24 -9.57 -14.54
C VAL A 164 -3.65 -10.84 -13.94
N LYS A 165 -2.32 -10.87 -13.83
CA LYS A 165 -1.55 -12.00 -13.30
C LYS A 165 -0.81 -11.68 -12.00
N LEU A 166 -0.71 -10.42 -11.60
CA LEU A 166 -0.07 -10.01 -10.35
C LEU A 166 -1.11 -9.39 -9.43
N TRP A 167 -1.22 -9.95 -8.21
CA TRP A 167 -2.25 -9.56 -7.25
C TRP A 167 -1.67 -9.32 -5.86
N LEU A 168 -2.26 -8.40 -5.12
CA LEU A 168 -2.12 -8.25 -3.67
C LEU A 168 -3.50 -8.35 -3.03
N THR A 169 -3.55 -8.90 -1.83
CA THR A 169 -4.80 -8.99 -1.06
C THR A 169 -5.13 -7.67 -0.34
N PHE A 170 -4.64 -7.50 0.88
CA PHE A 170 -4.83 -6.32 1.70
C PHE A 170 -3.58 -5.47 1.67
N ASN A 171 -3.71 -4.19 1.31
CA ASN A 171 -2.65 -3.21 1.48
C ASN A 171 -2.33 -3.03 2.96
N GLU A 172 -1.05 -3.11 3.34
CA GLU A 172 -0.53 -2.75 4.67
C GLU A 172 -1.46 -3.19 5.81
N ILE A 173 -1.77 -4.49 5.88
CA ILE A 173 -2.72 -5.05 6.86
C ILE A 173 -2.40 -4.63 8.32
N ASN A 174 -1.14 -4.32 8.61
CA ASN A 174 -0.68 -3.83 9.91
C ASN A 174 -1.08 -2.38 10.23
N MET A 175 -1.52 -1.58 9.26
CA MET A 175 -2.06 -0.24 9.49
C MET A 175 -3.31 -0.25 10.36
N SER A 176 -4.03 -1.38 10.41
CA SER A 176 -5.20 -1.59 11.27
C SER A 176 -4.92 -1.34 12.76
N LEU A 177 -3.66 -1.47 13.20
CA LEU A 177 -3.22 -1.18 14.56
C LEU A 177 -3.08 0.32 14.86
N HIS A 178 -3.01 1.16 13.81
CA HIS A 178 -2.79 2.61 13.91
C HIS A 178 -3.99 3.43 13.43
N ALA A 179 -4.72 2.94 12.43
CA ALA A 179 -5.91 3.58 11.85
C ALA A 179 -7.02 2.53 11.65
N PRO A 180 -7.68 2.08 12.74
CA PRO A 180 -8.61 0.95 12.70
C PRO A 180 -9.80 1.19 11.75
N PHE A 181 -10.28 2.43 11.62
CA PHE A 181 -11.36 2.75 10.67
C PHE A 181 -10.96 2.52 9.22
N THR A 182 -9.71 2.88 8.89
CA THR A 182 -9.18 2.73 7.53
C THR A 182 -8.80 1.28 7.23
N GLY A 183 -8.14 0.59 8.18
CA GLY A 183 -7.63 -0.76 7.99
C GLY A 183 -8.68 -1.86 8.10
N VAL A 184 -9.59 -1.75 9.08
CA VAL A 184 -10.57 -2.80 9.43
C VAL A 184 -12.02 -2.30 9.54
N GLY A 185 -12.29 -1.02 9.29
CA GLY A 185 -13.65 -0.48 9.37
C GLY A 185 -14.21 -0.44 10.80
N LEU A 186 -13.34 -0.30 11.80
CA LEU A 186 -13.73 -0.14 13.21
C LEU A 186 -13.59 1.32 13.64
N HIS A 187 -14.36 1.76 14.63
CA HIS A 187 -14.24 3.11 15.18
C HIS A 187 -12.80 3.37 15.72
N GLU A 188 -12.36 4.63 15.73
CA GLU A 188 -11.00 5.04 16.08
C GLU A 188 -10.59 4.67 17.51
N ASP A 189 -11.56 4.52 18.41
CA ASP A 189 -11.38 4.11 19.81
C ASP A 189 -11.53 2.60 20.04
N ALA A 190 -11.59 1.81 18.96
CA ALA A 190 -11.70 0.36 19.05
C ALA A 190 -10.56 -0.23 19.90
N THR A 191 -10.91 -1.19 20.75
CA THR A 191 -9.95 -1.85 21.61
C THR A 191 -9.01 -2.73 20.80
N GLU A 192 -7.79 -2.93 21.29
CA GLU A 192 -6.81 -3.82 20.66
C GLU A 192 -7.37 -5.25 20.47
N GLN A 193 -8.19 -5.73 21.41
CA GLN A 193 -8.96 -6.97 21.30
C GLN A 193 -9.85 -7.02 20.04
N ALA A 194 -10.65 -5.96 19.80
CA ALA A 194 -11.53 -5.89 18.64
C ALA A 194 -10.72 -5.80 17.33
N ILE A 195 -9.63 -5.03 17.34
CA ILE A 195 -8.74 -4.88 16.19
C ILE A 195 -8.10 -6.22 15.81
N TYR A 196 -7.57 -6.99 16.77
CA TYR A 196 -6.99 -8.30 16.44
C TYR A 196 -8.03 -9.33 16.02
N GLN A 197 -9.26 -9.28 16.54
CA GLN A 197 -10.35 -10.11 16.03
C GLN A 197 -10.63 -9.79 14.55
N ALA A 198 -10.70 -8.51 14.20
CA ALA A 198 -10.89 -8.08 12.82
C ALA A 198 -9.72 -8.45 11.90
N ILE A 199 -8.48 -8.32 12.39
CA ILE A 199 -7.28 -8.79 11.69
C ILE A 199 -7.34 -10.30 11.47
N HIS A 200 -7.80 -11.10 12.44
CA HIS A 200 -7.96 -12.54 12.24
C HIS A 200 -8.90 -12.85 11.08
N HIS A 201 -10.04 -12.16 10.98
CA HIS A 201 -10.94 -12.31 9.84
C HIS A 201 -10.27 -11.91 8.51
N GLN A 202 -9.49 -10.82 8.47
CA GLN A 202 -8.72 -10.46 7.28
C GLN A 202 -7.65 -11.51 6.93
N LEU A 203 -6.99 -12.15 7.90
CA LEU A 203 -6.02 -13.21 7.66
C LEU A 203 -6.66 -14.48 7.09
N VAL A 204 -7.86 -14.84 7.56
CA VAL A 204 -8.65 -15.94 6.96
C VAL A 204 -9.13 -15.58 5.55
N ALA A 205 -9.59 -14.33 5.35
CA ALA A 205 -10.02 -13.84 4.04
C ALA A 205 -8.85 -13.75 3.03
N ASN A 206 -7.66 -13.35 3.49
CA ASN A 206 -6.42 -13.39 2.73
C ASN A 206 -6.11 -14.82 2.27
N ALA A 207 -6.15 -15.78 3.18
CA ALA A 207 -5.89 -17.17 2.86
C ALA A 207 -6.88 -17.74 1.83
N LYS A 208 -8.17 -17.38 1.94
CA LYS A 208 -9.19 -17.71 0.94
C LYS A 208 -8.89 -17.07 -0.41
N ALA A 209 -8.52 -15.79 -0.45
CA ALA A 209 -8.16 -15.11 -1.69
C ALA A 209 -6.93 -15.74 -2.37
N VAL A 210 -5.90 -16.13 -1.60
CA VAL A 210 -4.73 -16.84 -2.14
C VAL A 210 -5.12 -18.15 -2.82
N LYS A 211 -5.93 -18.98 -2.14
CA LYS A 211 -6.44 -20.23 -2.72
C LYS A 211 -7.29 -19.99 -3.97
N LEU A 212 -8.12 -18.95 -3.98
CA LEU A 212 -8.93 -18.60 -5.14
C LEU A 212 -8.09 -18.17 -6.34
N CYS A 213 -7.02 -17.41 -6.11
CA CYS A 213 -6.09 -17.02 -7.17
C CYS A 213 -5.48 -18.27 -7.81
N GLN A 214 -4.93 -19.18 -7.00
CA GLN A 214 -4.34 -20.43 -7.47
C GLN A 214 -5.32 -21.32 -8.24
N GLN A 215 -6.62 -21.28 -7.89
CA GLN A 215 -7.67 -22.05 -8.56
C GLN A 215 -8.16 -21.42 -9.86
N ILE A 216 -8.34 -20.10 -9.89
CA ILE A 216 -9.00 -19.37 -10.99
C ILE A 216 -7.98 -18.87 -12.02
N ILE A 217 -6.76 -18.56 -11.58
CA ILE A 217 -5.69 -17.95 -12.36
C ILE A 217 -4.40 -18.78 -12.13
N PRO A 218 -4.26 -19.98 -12.75
CA PRO A 218 -3.15 -20.91 -12.45
C PRO A 218 -1.75 -20.35 -12.72
N ASP A 219 -1.63 -19.35 -13.59
CA ASP A 219 -0.40 -18.61 -13.92
C ASP A 219 -0.30 -17.26 -13.19
N GLY A 220 -1.26 -16.96 -12.31
CA GLY A 220 -1.25 -15.78 -11.46
C GLY A 220 -0.31 -15.95 -10.27
N LYS A 221 0.25 -14.83 -9.80
CA LYS A 221 0.99 -14.73 -8.54
C LYS A 221 0.26 -13.77 -7.61
N ILE A 222 0.13 -14.15 -6.34
CA ILE A 222 -0.51 -13.33 -5.32
C ILE A 222 0.40 -13.13 -4.11
N GLY A 223 0.62 -11.85 -3.77
CA GLY A 223 1.45 -11.43 -2.66
C GLY A 223 0.67 -10.95 -1.45
N ASN A 224 1.37 -10.84 -0.32
CA ASN A 224 0.96 -9.97 0.79
C ASN A 224 1.41 -8.53 0.54
N MET A 225 0.97 -7.59 1.37
CA MET A 225 1.51 -6.23 1.40
C MET A 225 1.74 -5.81 2.85
N LEU A 226 2.99 -5.51 3.20
CA LEU A 226 3.40 -5.09 4.54
C LEU A 226 3.81 -3.61 4.53
N LEU A 227 3.45 -2.85 5.56
CA LEU A 227 4.16 -1.59 5.84
C LEU A 227 5.51 -1.94 6.47
N GLY A 228 6.59 -1.78 5.70
CA GLY A 228 7.96 -2.09 6.09
C GLY A 228 8.51 -1.05 7.06
N ALA A 229 8.38 -1.32 8.36
CA ALA A 229 8.81 -0.42 9.43
C ALA A 229 9.97 -1.02 10.25
N ILE A 230 11.14 -1.20 9.61
CA ILE A 230 12.30 -1.75 10.31
C ILE A 230 12.77 -0.81 11.42
N ASN A 231 12.87 -1.35 12.63
CA ASN A 231 13.35 -0.63 13.81
C ASN A 231 14.74 -1.15 14.22
N TYR A 232 15.70 -0.25 14.35
CA TYR A 232 17.03 -0.55 14.88
C TYR A 232 17.05 -0.46 16.40
N PRO A 233 17.94 -1.19 17.07
CA PRO A 233 18.21 -0.91 18.48
C PRO A 233 18.92 0.45 18.60
N TYR A 234 18.47 1.29 19.53
CA TYR A 234 19.03 2.62 19.72
C TYR A 234 20.50 2.58 20.16
N THR A 235 20.85 1.60 21.00
CA THR A 235 22.24 1.30 21.39
C THR A 235 22.52 -0.20 21.25
N CYS A 236 23.78 -0.62 21.45
CA CYS A 236 24.14 -2.03 21.52
C CYS A 236 23.78 -2.68 22.88
N ASN A 237 23.05 -2.00 23.76
CA ASN A 237 22.53 -2.58 24.99
C ASN A 237 21.57 -3.74 24.65
N PRO A 238 21.76 -4.95 25.20
CA PRO A 238 20.86 -6.08 24.96
C PRO A 238 19.37 -5.76 25.18
N ASP A 239 19.03 -4.86 26.10
CA ASP A 239 17.65 -4.46 26.33
C ASP A 239 17.07 -3.68 25.13
N ASP A 240 17.86 -2.81 24.49
CA ASP A 240 17.46 -2.10 23.26
C ASP A 240 17.37 -3.07 22.07
N VAL A 241 18.25 -4.08 22.02
CA VAL A 241 18.20 -5.16 21.01
C VAL A 241 16.90 -5.95 21.15
N ILE A 242 16.49 -6.30 22.36
CA ILE A 242 15.22 -6.98 22.63
C ILE A 242 14.04 -6.05 22.32
N ALA A 243 14.12 -4.76 22.67
CA ALA A 243 13.08 -3.78 22.36
C ALA A 243 12.86 -3.67 20.84
N ALA A 244 13.93 -3.54 20.04
CA ALA A 244 13.84 -3.53 18.59
C ALA A 244 13.28 -4.84 18.02
N MET A 245 13.66 -6.00 18.58
CA MET A 245 13.09 -7.28 18.20
C MET A 245 11.57 -7.31 18.44
N HIS A 246 11.10 -6.82 19.59
CA HIS A 246 9.67 -6.77 19.90
C HIS A 246 8.90 -5.79 19.00
N GLU A 247 9.44 -4.59 18.74
CA GLU A 247 8.82 -3.64 17.81
C GLU A 247 8.71 -4.21 16.40
N ASN A 248 9.77 -4.87 15.91
CA ASN A 248 9.72 -5.50 14.59
C ASN A 248 8.74 -6.69 14.52
N ASN A 249 8.62 -7.47 15.59
CA ASN A 249 7.68 -8.58 15.67
C ASN A 249 6.22 -8.15 15.45
N LYS A 250 5.84 -6.93 15.86
CA LYS A 250 4.46 -6.41 15.71
C LYS A 250 4.01 -6.38 14.25
N TRP A 251 4.87 -5.92 13.33
CA TRP A 251 4.54 -5.86 11.90
C TRP A 251 4.94 -7.14 11.16
N LEU A 252 5.97 -7.87 11.61
CA LEU A 252 6.36 -9.16 11.01
C LEU A 252 5.34 -10.27 11.21
N PHE A 253 4.52 -10.17 12.27
CA PHE A 253 3.41 -11.07 12.53
C PHE A 253 2.57 -11.35 11.29
N PHE A 254 2.21 -10.31 10.56
CA PHE A 254 1.34 -10.40 9.40
C PHE A 254 2.03 -11.15 8.24
N GLY A 255 3.31 -10.88 8.01
CA GLY A 255 4.12 -11.59 7.02
C GLY A 255 4.30 -13.07 7.40
N ASP A 256 4.51 -13.36 8.68
CA ASP A 256 4.62 -14.73 9.19
C ASP A 256 3.34 -15.54 8.96
N VAL A 257 2.17 -14.98 9.25
CA VAL A 257 0.91 -15.72 9.03
C VAL A 257 0.66 -15.94 7.54
N GLN A 258 0.75 -14.89 6.72
CA GLN A 258 0.44 -14.95 5.29
C GLN A 258 1.44 -15.78 4.48
N THR A 259 2.68 -15.92 4.97
CA THR A 259 3.73 -16.68 4.27
C THR A 259 3.94 -18.07 4.85
N ARG A 260 3.98 -18.20 6.18
CA ARG A 260 4.31 -19.46 6.86
C ARG A 260 3.09 -20.21 7.38
N GLY A 261 1.89 -19.63 7.23
CA GLY A 261 0.63 -20.32 7.48
C GLY A 261 0.34 -20.62 8.95
N LYS A 262 0.96 -19.88 9.88
CA LYS A 262 0.74 -20.08 11.32
C LYS A 262 0.96 -18.81 12.12
N TYR A 263 0.21 -18.70 13.22
CA TYR A 263 0.46 -17.67 14.22
C TYR A 263 1.82 -17.91 14.89
N PRO A 264 2.72 -16.92 14.89
CA PRO A 264 4.03 -17.09 15.50
C PRO A 264 3.94 -17.06 17.02
N GLY A 265 4.81 -17.83 17.69
CA GLY A 265 4.78 -18.00 19.15
C GLY A 265 4.93 -16.70 19.95
N TYR A 266 5.67 -15.71 19.41
CA TYR A 266 5.81 -14.40 20.06
C TYR A 266 4.48 -13.62 20.11
N MET A 267 3.63 -13.73 19.08
CA MET A 267 2.30 -13.10 19.10
C MET A 267 1.34 -13.85 20.00
N LEU A 268 1.39 -15.18 20.02
CA LEU A 268 0.57 -15.96 20.96
C LEU A 268 0.94 -15.63 22.43
N ARG A 269 2.23 -15.35 22.70
CA ARG A 269 2.67 -14.82 23.99
C ARG A 269 2.12 -13.42 24.23
N TYR A 270 2.26 -12.51 23.27
CA TYR A 270 1.73 -11.14 23.36
C TYR A 270 0.24 -11.13 23.68
N PHE A 271 -0.56 -11.95 22.99
CA PHE A 271 -2.00 -12.07 23.23
C PHE A 271 -2.32 -12.52 24.65
N ARG A 272 -1.63 -13.56 25.14
CA ARG A 272 -1.81 -14.02 26.53
C ARG A 272 -1.41 -12.96 27.56
N GLU A 273 -0.33 -12.22 27.32
CA GLU A 273 0.15 -11.18 28.26
C GLU A 273 -0.75 -9.94 28.28
N ASN A 274 -1.47 -9.67 27.20
CA ASN A 274 -2.39 -8.53 27.08
C ASN A 274 -3.88 -8.93 27.19
N ASN A 275 -4.19 -10.17 27.56
CA ASN A 275 -5.55 -10.70 27.67
C ASN A 275 -6.37 -10.54 26.37
N ILE A 276 -5.72 -10.78 25.23
CA ILE A 276 -6.35 -10.78 23.92
C ILE A 276 -6.74 -12.22 23.57
N GLU A 277 -8.03 -12.46 23.35
CA GLU A 277 -8.59 -13.76 22.96
C GLU A 277 -9.16 -13.71 21.56
N ILE A 278 -8.62 -14.48 20.63
CA ILE A 278 -9.10 -14.52 19.25
C ILE A 278 -10.10 -15.64 19.10
N ALA A 279 -11.35 -15.30 18.81
CA ALA A 279 -12.37 -16.25 18.42
C ALA A 279 -12.07 -16.77 17.02
N MET A 280 -11.81 -18.07 16.92
CA MET A 280 -11.59 -18.79 15.66
C MET A 280 -12.68 -19.84 15.49
N GLU A 281 -13.14 -20.08 14.27
CA GLU A 281 -13.97 -21.24 13.96
C GLU A 281 -13.11 -22.43 13.54
N GLU A 282 -13.72 -23.62 13.59
CA GLU A 282 -13.13 -24.84 13.05
C GLU A 282 -12.75 -24.63 11.57
N GLY A 283 -11.50 -24.95 11.22
CA GLY A 283 -10.97 -24.81 9.87
C GLY A 283 -10.24 -23.49 9.56
N ASP A 284 -10.27 -22.48 10.44
CA ASP A 284 -9.57 -21.20 10.20
C ASP A 284 -8.06 -21.39 10.08
N LEU A 285 -7.46 -22.07 11.05
CA LEU A 285 -6.02 -22.35 11.06
C LEU A 285 -5.61 -23.27 9.91
N GLU A 286 -6.47 -24.21 9.51
CA GLU A 286 -6.22 -25.06 8.35
C GLU A 286 -6.22 -24.21 7.06
N THR A 287 -7.21 -23.33 6.91
CA THR A 287 -7.33 -22.41 5.78
C THR A 287 -6.08 -21.56 5.64
N ILE A 288 -5.62 -20.95 6.73
CA ILE A 288 -4.40 -20.15 6.80
C ILE A 288 -3.16 -20.97 6.46
N SER A 289 -3.03 -22.19 7.02
CA SER A 289 -1.82 -23.01 6.82
C SER A 289 -1.60 -23.49 5.39
N GLN A 290 -2.68 -23.57 4.60
CA GLN A 290 -2.65 -24.02 3.21
C GLN A 290 -2.54 -22.87 2.19
N ALA A 291 -2.34 -21.63 2.63
CA ALA A 291 -2.47 -20.44 1.78
C ALA A 291 -1.24 -19.51 1.87
N SER A 292 -0.08 -20.03 1.46
CA SER A 292 1.16 -19.26 1.41
C SER A 292 1.20 -18.35 0.17
N VAL A 293 1.40 -17.04 0.36
CA VAL A 293 1.55 -16.06 -0.73
C VAL A 293 2.77 -16.36 -1.61
N ASP A 294 2.73 -16.09 -2.92
CA ASP A 294 3.79 -16.46 -3.86
C ASP A 294 5.05 -15.60 -3.74
N PHE A 295 4.89 -14.34 -3.33
CA PHE A 295 5.96 -13.36 -3.12
C PHE A 295 5.61 -12.43 -1.96
N ILE A 296 6.61 -11.72 -1.46
CA ILE A 296 6.42 -10.74 -0.38
C ILE A 296 6.54 -9.35 -0.94
N SER A 297 5.54 -8.52 -0.68
CA SER A 297 5.62 -7.11 -1.03
C SER A 297 5.54 -6.22 0.18
N PHE A 298 6.18 -5.06 0.07
CA PHE A 298 6.21 -4.09 1.15
C PHE A 298 6.32 -2.66 0.63
N SER A 299 5.85 -1.73 1.44
CA SER A 299 6.20 -0.32 1.34
C SER A 299 7.46 -0.03 2.18
N TYR A 300 8.29 0.89 1.72
CA TYR A 300 9.41 1.41 2.49
C TYR A 300 9.55 2.90 2.27
N TYR A 301 9.63 3.66 3.37
CA TYR A 301 9.81 5.11 3.33
C TYR A 301 10.86 5.59 4.33
N ALA A 302 10.95 4.92 5.48
CA ALA A 302 11.83 5.27 6.59
C ALA A 302 12.12 4.04 7.47
N SER A 303 13.17 4.13 8.28
CA SER A 303 13.44 3.26 9.43
C SER A 303 13.17 3.99 10.74
N GLY A 304 13.08 3.25 11.85
CA GLY A 304 12.98 3.78 13.21
C GLY A 304 14.05 3.24 14.14
N CYS A 305 14.09 3.74 15.38
CA CYS A 305 14.84 3.12 16.47
C CYS A 305 13.91 2.75 17.63
N ALA A 306 14.28 1.69 18.37
CA ALA A 306 13.64 1.26 19.60
C ALA A 306 14.64 1.30 20.76
N SER A 307 14.15 1.68 21.94
CA SER A 307 14.91 1.73 23.18
C SER A 307 14.09 1.13 24.32
N ALA A 308 14.76 0.44 25.24
CA ALA A 308 14.18 -0.04 26.48
C ALA A 308 14.05 1.07 27.53
N ASP A 309 14.77 2.20 27.38
CA ASP A 309 14.63 3.36 28.25
C ASP A 309 13.41 4.22 27.82
N PRO A 310 12.36 4.33 28.65
CA PRO A 310 11.19 5.15 28.34
C PRO A 310 11.51 6.62 28.08
N LYS A 311 12.65 7.13 28.59
CA LYS A 311 13.06 8.53 28.43
C LYS A 311 13.57 8.87 27.03
N GLN A 312 13.86 7.87 26.20
CA GLN A 312 14.38 8.08 24.84
C GLN A 312 13.27 8.16 23.78
N LYS A 313 11.99 7.92 24.15
CA LYS A 313 10.88 8.01 23.20
C LYS A 313 10.49 9.47 22.96
N GLU A 314 10.63 9.94 21.72
CA GLU A 314 9.98 11.18 21.27
C GLU A 314 8.59 10.84 20.70
N VAL A 315 7.57 11.64 21.04
CA VAL A 315 6.23 11.48 20.49
C VAL A 315 6.23 11.99 19.04
N GLY A 316 6.04 11.09 18.07
CA GLY A 316 6.01 11.38 16.64
C GLY A 316 4.59 11.63 16.09
N ASN A 317 4.46 12.00 14.81
CA ASN A 317 3.17 12.34 14.19
C ASN A 317 2.25 11.12 13.91
N ILE A 318 2.78 9.89 13.80
CA ILE A 318 2.00 8.67 13.49
C ILE A 318 2.44 7.48 14.39
N VAL A 319 3.73 7.38 14.74
CA VAL A 319 4.28 6.33 15.59
C VAL A 319 5.28 6.95 16.57
N ASP A 320 5.16 6.63 17.85
CA ASP A 320 6.20 6.93 18.85
C ASP A 320 7.50 6.27 18.41
N SER A 321 8.56 7.04 18.19
CA SER A 321 9.83 6.49 17.74
C SER A 321 11.00 7.16 18.44
N VAL A 322 12.06 6.39 18.64
CA VAL A 322 13.31 6.97 19.12
C VAL A 322 14.00 7.58 17.89
N PRO A 323 14.36 8.88 17.92
CA PRO A 323 14.99 9.52 16.77
C PRO A 323 16.35 8.87 16.50
N ASN A 324 16.64 8.59 15.22
CA ASN A 324 17.96 8.13 14.82
C ASN A 324 18.87 9.35 14.57
N PRO A 325 19.89 9.60 15.41
CA PRO A 325 20.72 10.81 15.32
C PRO A 325 21.64 10.84 14.09
N TYR A 326 21.71 9.75 13.32
CA TYR A 326 22.54 9.62 12.12
C TYR A 326 21.78 9.86 10.81
N LEU A 327 20.47 10.09 10.89
CA LEU A 327 19.60 10.22 9.72
C LEU A 327 19.01 11.62 9.63
N GLU A 328 18.92 12.12 8.41
CA GLU A 328 18.23 13.38 8.11
C GLU A 328 16.71 13.17 8.06
N LYS A 329 15.96 14.25 8.28
CA LYS A 329 14.49 14.26 8.18
C LYS A 329 14.05 15.03 6.93
N SER A 330 13.05 14.50 6.24
CA SER A 330 12.33 15.21 5.18
C SER A 330 11.51 16.40 5.72
N GLN A 331 10.94 17.21 4.81
CA GLN A 331 10.06 18.33 5.15
C GLN A 331 8.85 17.93 6.01
N TRP A 332 8.39 16.68 5.93
CA TRP A 332 7.29 16.14 6.75
C TRP A 332 7.76 15.33 7.97
N GLY A 333 9.05 15.41 8.32
CA GLY A 333 9.62 14.77 9.51
C GLY A 333 9.98 13.29 9.37
N TRP A 334 9.84 12.70 8.18
CA TRP A 334 10.20 11.30 7.92
C TRP A 334 11.71 11.15 7.81
N LEU A 335 12.29 10.17 8.49
CA LEU A 335 13.73 9.86 8.38
C LEU A 335 14.06 9.33 7.00
N ILE A 336 15.14 9.82 6.39
CA ILE A 336 15.63 9.38 5.08
C ILE A 336 16.74 8.35 5.31
N ASP A 337 16.46 7.09 5.02
CA ASP A 337 17.39 5.98 5.22
C ASP A 337 17.45 5.03 4.02
N PRO A 338 18.20 5.36 2.97
CA PRO A 338 18.34 4.46 1.83
C PRO A 338 18.96 3.10 2.21
N LYS A 339 19.87 3.07 3.20
CA LYS A 339 20.51 1.80 3.63
C LYS A 339 19.53 0.91 4.38
N GLY A 340 18.55 1.48 5.05
CA GLY A 340 17.47 0.73 5.68
C GLY A 340 16.64 -0.06 4.70
N LEU A 341 16.51 0.38 3.44
CA LEU A 341 15.90 -0.43 2.38
C LEU A 341 16.71 -1.71 2.11
N ARG A 342 18.04 -1.62 1.96
CA ARG A 342 18.91 -2.80 1.79
C ARG A 342 18.82 -3.74 2.98
N ILE A 343 18.82 -3.20 4.20
CA ILE A 343 18.68 -3.97 5.44
C ILE A 343 17.33 -4.72 5.44
N LEU A 344 16.24 -4.03 5.14
CA LEU A 344 14.90 -4.63 5.10
C LEU A 344 14.80 -5.72 4.02
N LEU A 345 15.33 -5.47 2.82
CA LEU A 345 15.37 -6.45 1.73
C LEU A 345 16.07 -7.74 2.14
N ASN A 346 17.29 -7.64 2.66
CA ASN A 346 18.04 -8.81 3.15
C ASN A 346 17.27 -9.52 4.27
N PHE A 347 16.76 -8.75 5.24
CA PHE A 347 16.04 -9.31 6.39
C PHE A 347 14.77 -10.08 5.99
N LEU A 348 13.96 -9.53 5.08
CA LEU A 348 12.75 -10.20 4.58
C LEU A 348 13.11 -11.43 3.76
N TYR A 349 14.12 -11.33 2.90
CA TYR A 349 14.54 -12.44 2.06
C TYR A 349 15.09 -13.60 2.89
N ASP A 350 16.00 -13.34 3.82
CA ASP A 350 16.55 -14.34 4.75
C ASP A 350 15.44 -15.01 5.57
N ARG A 351 14.46 -14.21 6.02
CA ARG A 351 13.36 -14.72 6.85
C ARG A 351 12.45 -15.67 6.07
N TYR A 352 12.10 -15.34 4.84
CA TYR A 352 10.99 -15.99 4.14
C TYR A 352 11.39 -16.82 2.93
N GLN A 353 12.56 -16.55 2.34
CA GLN A 353 13.08 -17.23 1.15
C GLN A 353 12.05 -17.25 0.02
N LYS A 354 11.41 -16.10 -0.20
CA LYS A 354 10.48 -15.83 -1.29
C LYS A 354 10.89 -14.57 -2.04
N PRO A 355 10.55 -14.46 -3.34
CA PRO A 355 10.80 -13.24 -4.10
C PRO A 355 10.18 -12.03 -3.41
N LEU A 356 10.87 -10.91 -3.46
CA LEU A 356 10.42 -9.64 -2.90
C LEU A 356 9.90 -8.70 -3.99
N PHE A 357 9.05 -7.75 -3.61
CA PHE A 357 8.61 -6.66 -4.49
C PHE A 357 8.50 -5.36 -3.67
N ILE A 358 9.24 -4.31 -4.07
CA ILE A 358 9.05 -2.97 -3.49
C ILE A 358 7.84 -2.34 -4.16
N VAL A 359 6.70 -2.35 -3.48
CA VAL A 359 5.43 -1.90 -4.07
C VAL A 359 5.05 -0.47 -3.73
N GLU A 360 5.77 0.13 -2.78
CA GLU A 360 5.74 1.58 -2.53
C GLU A 360 7.09 2.05 -1.99
N ASN A 361 7.59 3.13 -2.57
CA ASN A 361 8.69 3.93 -2.06
C ASN A 361 8.63 5.30 -2.74
N GLY A 362 8.87 6.37 -2.01
CA GLY A 362 8.82 7.71 -2.59
C GLY A 362 9.01 8.81 -1.56
N LEU A 363 9.18 10.04 -2.05
CA LEU A 363 9.36 11.22 -1.21
C LEU A 363 8.20 12.19 -1.41
N GLY A 364 7.43 12.39 -0.34
CA GLY A 364 6.42 13.44 -0.26
C GLY A 364 7.10 14.77 0.06
N ALA A 365 7.01 15.73 -0.86
CA ALA A 365 7.60 17.05 -0.73
C ALA A 365 6.70 18.11 -1.37
N ARG A 366 6.92 19.41 -1.05
CA ARG A 366 6.30 20.51 -1.79
C ARG A 366 7.04 20.69 -3.09
N ASP A 367 6.29 20.83 -4.19
CA ASP A 367 6.84 21.20 -5.48
C ASP A 367 6.55 22.67 -5.76
N GLU A 368 7.53 23.37 -6.31
CA GLU A 368 7.42 24.75 -6.77
C GLU A 368 7.53 24.79 -8.29
N ILE A 369 6.67 25.60 -8.92
CA ILE A 369 6.73 25.88 -10.35
C ILE A 369 7.59 27.12 -10.53
N ASP A 370 8.67 27.01 -11.31
CA ASP A 370 9.56 28.13 -11.59
C ASP A 370 8.98 29.11 -12.62
N GLU A 371 9.73 30.18 -12.89
CA GLU A 371 9.37 31.23 -13.85
C GLU A 371 9.20 30.74 -15.29
N ASN A 372 9.74 29.56 -15.64
CA ASN A 372 9.57 28.91 -16.93
C ASN A 372 8.41 27.92 -16.97
N GLY A 373 7.71 27.72 -15.84
CA GLY A 373 6.65 26.74 -15.72
C GLY A 373 7.16 25.31 -15.46
N GLU A 374 8.44 25.14 -15.12
CA GLU A 374 9.07 23.84 -14.85
C GLU A 374 9.08 23.53 -13.35
N ILE A 375 9.25 22.25 -13.00
CA ILE A 375 9.32 21.79 -11.61
C ILE A 375 10.64 21.04 -11.42
N GLN A 376 11.57 21.68 -10.70
CA GLN A 376 12.93 21.17 -10.45
C GLN A 376 12.97 20.38 -9.13
N ASP A 377 12.54 19.12 -9.17
CA ASP A 377 12.41 18.26 -8.00
C ASP A 377 13.63 17.36 -7.73
N ASP A 378 14.83 17.96 -7.73
CA ASP A 378 16.09 17.26 -7.47
C ASP A 378 16.12 16.50 -6.13
N TYR A 379 15.42 16.99 -5.11
CA TYR A 379 15.26 16.29 -3.83
C TYR A 379 14.59 14.92 -3.98
N ARG A 380 13.62 14.80 -4.89
CA ARG A 380 12.91 13.55 -5.16
C ARG A 380 13.78 12.58 -5.95
N ILE A 381 14.51 13.11 -6.92
CA ILE A 381 15.52 12.35 -7.69
C ILE A 381 16.58 11.77 -6.75
N GLN A 382 17.16 12.60 -5.87
CA GLN A 382 18.20 12.16 -4.94
C GLN A 382 17.69 11.03 -4.03
N TYR A 383 16.50 11.22 -3.44
CA TYR A 383 15.89 10.19 -2.58
C TYR A 383 15.73 8.86 -3.32
N LEU A 384 15.11 8.86 -4.50
CA LEU A 384 14.85 7.64 -5.26
C LEU A 384 16.15 7.01 -5.78
N ASN A 385 17.13 7.81 -6.21
CA ASN A 385 18.44 7.33 -6.62
C ASN A 385 19.10 6.54 -5.48
N ASP A 386 19.19 7.14 -4.30
CA ASP A 386 19.92 6.55 -3.18
C ASP A 386 19.26 5.25 -2.69
N HIS A 387 17.93 5.19 -2.67
CA HIS A 387 17.19 3.97 -2.34
C HIS A 387 17.40 2.88 -3.40
N LEU A 388 17.32 3.22 -4.69
CA LEU A 388 17.51 2.25 -5.78
C LEU A 388 18.95 1.75 -5.87
N VAL A 389 19.94 2.57 -5.53
CA VAL A 389 21.34 2.12 -5.37
C VAL A 389 21.42 1.04 -4.29
N GLN A 390 20.74 1.22 -3.16
CA GLN A 390 20.72 0.23 -2.07
C GLN A 390 19.88 -1.01 -2.41
N ALA A 391 18.82 -0.88 -3.21
CA ALA A 391 18.10 -2.04 -3.76
C ALA A 391 18.98 -2.86 -4.72
N ARG A 392 19.78 -2.19 -5.55
CA ARG A 392 20.78 -2.84 -6.42
C ARG A 392 21.85 -3.57 -5.61
N GLU A 393 22.29 -2.99 -4.51
CA GLU A 393 23.21 -3.66 -3.59
C GLU A 393 22.59 -4.92 -2.95
N ALA A 394 21.30 -4.89 -2.58
CA ALA A 394 20.61 -6.07 -2.06
C ALA A 394 20.53 -7.22 -3.09
N LEU A 395 20.41 -6.91 -4.39
CA LEU A 395 20.54 -7.93 -5.44
C LEU A 395 21.92 -8.61 -5.42
N LEU A 396 22.99 -7.85 -5.14
CA LEU A 396 24.35 -8.40 -5.02
C LEU A 396 24.52 -9.23 -3.74
N ASP A 397 23.74 -8.94 -2.70
CA ASP A 397 23.66 -9.76 -1.49
C ASP A 397 22.92 -11.09 -1.72
N GLY A 398 22.24 -11.26 -2.86
CA GLY A 398 21.52 -12.47 -3.25
C GLY A 398 20.00 -12.40 -3.06
N VAL A 399 19.44 -11.22 -2.79
CA VAL A 399 17.99 -11.02 -2.69
C VAL A 399 17.35 -11.17 -4.07
N GLU A 400 16.32 -12.01 -4.18
CA GLU A 400 15.47 -12.07 -5.36
C GLU A 400 14.42 -10.94 -5.28
N LEU A 401 14.56 -9.94 -6.15
CA LEU A 401 13.67 -8.77 -6.20
C LEU A 401 13.00 -8.70 -7.58
N MET A 402 11.67 -8.78 -7.59
CA MET A 402 10.85 -8.83 -8.79
C MET A 402 10.69 -7.47 -9.48
N GLY A 403 10.68 -6.39 -8.70
CA GLY A 403 10.33 -5.07 -9.22
C GLY A 403 10.35 -3.96 -8.20
N PHE A 404 10.13 -2.76 -8.72
CA PHE A 404 10.01 -1.52 -7.97
C PHE A 404 8.90 -0.66 -8.58
N THR A 405 7.86 -0.36 -7.78
CA THR A 405 6.83 0.61 -8.14
C THR A 405 6.89 1.80 -7.19
N SER A 406 7.35 2.96 -7.69
CA SER A 406 7.38 4.20 -6.90
C SER A 406 5.97 4.60 -6.47
N TRP A 407 5.82 5.08 -5.24
CA TRP A 407 4.51 5.54 -4.77
C TRP A 407 4.11 6.85 -5.45
N GLY A 408 2.85 6.92 -5.91
CA GLY A 408 2.26 8.09 -6.53
C GLY A 408 3.09 8.62 -7.69
N PRO A 409 3.27 7.87 -8.80
CA PRO A 409 4.05 8.30 -9.97
C PRO A 409 3.43 9.53 -10.66
N ILE A 410 2.14 9.76 -10.43
CA ILE A 410 1.40 10.98 -10.68
C ILE A 410 0.95 11.53 -9.33
N ASP A 411 0.94 12.86 -9.18
CA ASP A 411 0.44 13.49 -7.96
C ASP A 411 -0.96 12.98 -7.64
N LEU A 412 -1.20 12.72 -6.37
CA LEU A 412 -2.43 12.12 -5.88
C LEU A 412 -2.79 12.74 -4.53
N VAL A 413 -4.02 12.52 -4.08
CA VAL A 413 -4.45 13.01 -2.76
C VAL A 413 -3.73 12.21 -1.67
N ALA A 414 -2.95 12.87 -0.82
CA ALA A 414 -2.23 12.22 0.27
C ALA A 414 -3.20 11.55 1.26
N ASN A 415 -2.95 10.28 1.60
CA ASN A 415 -3.85 9.53 2.47
C ASN A 415 -3.94 10.11 3.89
N SER A 416 -2.81 10.57 4.45
CA SER A 416 -2.71 11.03 5.85
C SER A 416 -3.62 12.21 6.16
N THR A 417 -3.61 13.21 5.29
CA THR A 417 -4.17 14.55 5.53
C THR A 417 -5.20 14.98 4.50
N ALA A 418 -5.43 14.16 3.46
CA ALA A 418 -6.24 14.52 2.30
C ALA A 418 -5.80 15.85 1.64
N GLU A 419 -4.49 15.99 1.42
CA GLU A 419 -3.87 17.17 0.81
C GLU A 419 -3.25 16.83 -0.55
N MET A 420 -3.20 17.81 -1.45
CA MET A 420 -2.42 17.80 -2.70
C MET A 420 -1.04 18.44 -2.54
N SER A 421 -0.82 19.28 -1.53
CA SER A 421 0.44 20.00 -1.32
C SER A 421 1.62 19.08 -0.97
N LYS A 422 1.35 17.87 -0.46
CA LYS A 422 2.34 16.80 -0.28
C LYS A 422 2.39 15.91 -1.54
N ARG A 423 3.34 16.18 -2.43
CA ARG A 423 3.42 15.57 -3.77
C ARG A 423 4.48 14.48 -3.85
N TYR A 424 4.17 13.42 -4.60
CA TYR A 424 5.08 12.29 -4.84
C TYR A 424 5.41 12.11 -6.34
N GLY A 425 4.59 12.68 -7.24
CA GLY A 425 4.61 12.38 -8.67
C GLY A 425 5.91 12.70 -9.36
N PHE A 426 6.17 11.94 -10.43
CA PHE A 426 6.96 12.40 -11.58
C PHE A 426 6.10 13.30 -12.49
N ILE A 427 4.78 13.11 -12.44
CA ILE A 427 3.79 13.90 -13.14
C ILE A 427 3.08 14.78 -12.12
N TYR A 428 3.25 16.09 -12.26
CA TYR A 428 2.52 17.09 -11.51
C TYR A 428 1.07 17.14 -11.97
N VAL A 429 0.13 17.30 -11.04
CA VAL A 429 -1.27 17.62 -11.33
C VAL A 429 -1.59 19.00 -10.79
N ASP A 430 -2.09 19.87 -11.67
CA ASP A 430 -2.55 21.23 -11.33
C ASP A 430 -3.84 21.15 -10.52
N ARG A 431 -3.67 20.88 -9.22
CA ARG A 431 -4.70 20.78 -8.20
C ARG A 431 -4.12 21.15 -6.84
N HIS A 432 -4.87 21.87 -6.02
CA HIS A 432 -4.45 22.35 -4.70
C HIS A 432 -5.39 21.87 -3.58
N ASP A 433 -4.97 22.10 -2.33
CA ASP A 433 -5.68 21.61 -1.13
C ASP A 433 -7.11 22.17 -1.02
N ASP A 434 -7.35 23.37 -1.55
CA ASP A 434 -8.68 24.00 -1.60
C ASP A 434 -9.56 23.50 -2.76
N GLY A 435 -9.06 22.54 -3.55
CA GLY A 435 -9.72 21.97 -4.73
C GLY A 435 -9.59 22.80 -6.01
N SER A 436 -8.92 23.95 -5.97
CA SER A 436 -8.62 24.74 -7.18
C SER A 436 -7.58 24.06 -8.07
N GLY A 437 -7.50 24.48 -9.34
CA GLY A 437 -6.60 23.95 -10.36
C GLY A 437 -7.34 23.41 -11.59
N THR A 438 -6.63 23.26 -12.71
CA THR A 438 -7.19 22.83 -14.00
C THR A 438 -7.22 21.30 -14.19
N LEU A 439 -6.58 20.55 -13.28
CA LEU A 439 -6.27 19.13 -13.42
C LEU A 439 -5.32 18.80 -14.59
N GLU A 440 -4.64 19.80 -15.15
CA GLU A 440 -3.61 19.55 -16.17
C GLU A 440 -2.42 18.75 -15.59
N ARG A 441 -1.86 17.88 -16.42
CA ARG A 441 -0.67 17.09 -16.09
C ARG A 441 0.58 17.74 -16.66
N LYS A 442 1.62 17.90 -15.85
CA LYS A 442 2.93 18.42 -16.26
C LYS A 442 4.05 17.48 -15.85
N ARG A 443 5.03 17.27 -16.72
CA ARG A 443 6.22 16.47 -16.40
C ARG A 443 7.11 17.27 -15.47
N LYS A 444 7.54 16.68 -14.35
CA LYS A 444 8.59 17.24 -13.48
C LYS A 444 9.96 16.82 -14.01
N LYS A 445 11.05 17.40 -13.48
CA LYS A 445 12.42 16.98 -13.82
C LYS A 445 12.64 15.48 -13.59
N SER A 446 12.09 14.96 -12.50
CA SER A 446 12.16 13.54 -12.13
C SER A 446 11.51 12.59 -13.14
N PHE A 447 10.60 13.05 -14.00
CA PHE A 447 10.01 12.27 -15.09
C PHE A 447 11.08 11.76 -16.05
N SER A 448 11.88 12.67 -16.60
CA SER A 448 12.93 12.33 -17.56
C SER A 448 14.06 11.53 -16.90
N TRP A 449 14.35 11.80 -15.62
CA TRP A 449 15.31 11.00 -14.86
C TRP A 449 14.86 9.54 -14.69
N TYR A 450 13.59 9.31 -14.31
CA TYR A 450 13.05 7.97 -14.13
C TYR A 450 12.96 7.23 -15.47
N GLN A 451 12.61 7.94 -16.55
CA GLN A 451 12.66 7.43 -17.93
C GLN A 451 14.05 6.92 -18.31
N GLU A 452 15.10 7.72 -18.09
CA GLU A 452 16.48 7.31 -18.35
C GLU A 452 16.90 6.13 -17.47
N MET A 453 16.51 6.14 -16.20
CA MET A 453 16.80 5.07 -15.25
C MET A 453 16.20 3.73 -15.71
N ILE A 454 14.94 3.71 -16.13
CA ILE A 454 14.31 2.50 -16.66
C ILE A 454 14.95 2.07 -17.97
N ALA A 455 15.14 3.01 -18.92
CA ALA A 455 15.73 2.70 -20.23
C ALA A 455 17.16 2.13 -20.12
N THR A 456 17.89 2.50 -19.07
CA THR A 456 19.24 1.98 -18.78
C THR A 456 19.25 0.80 -17.81
N GLN A 457 18.09 0.30 -17.40
CA GLN A 457 17.92 -0.78 -16.41
C GLN A 457 18.71 -0.51 -15.12
N GLY A 458 18.66 0.75 -14.66
CA GLY A 458 19.34 1.24 -13.46
C GLY A 458 20.83 1.54 -13.61
N ARG A 459 21.41 1.49 -14.82
CA ARG A 459 22.84 1.83 -15.03
C ARG A 459 23.12 3.34 -14.86
N SER A 460 22.13 4.21 -15.03
CA SER A 460 22.27 5.66 -14.79
C SER A 460 22.25 6.06 -13.32
N LEU A 461 21.93 5.14 -12.40
CA LEU A 461 21.97 5.39 -10.95
C LEU A 461 23.40 5.71 -10.50
N LYS A 462 23.54 6.78 -9.73
CA LYS A 462 24.83 7.34 -9.29
C LYS A 462 25.26 6.82 -7.93
#